data_AF-A0A1H6RY24-F1
#
_entry.id   AF-A0A1H6RY24-F1
#
_cell.length_a   1.000
_cell.length_b   1.000
_cell.length_c   1.000
_cell.angle_alpha   90.00
_cell.angle_beta   90.00
_cell.angle_gamma   90.00
#
_symmetry.space_group_name_H-M   'P 1'
#
loop_
_entity.id
_entity.type
_entity.pdbx_description
1 polymer ?
#
loop_
_entity_poly.entity_id
_entity_poly.type
_entity_poly.pdbx_seq_one_letter_code
_entity_poly.pdbx_strand_id
1 'polypeptide(L)'
;MLAWRKHLEQRGLSVATLRRKLAALTSLFDHLLECNAVASGNPVHGVKRPKLETNEGKTPALGDHQARALLEAPDPATLKGRRDRAILAVRLYHGLHREEAARLAVHDLQDRRGLKHLRVHGKGSKLRYLPLHPVAAERIHGYLEASGHHLVEPRAPLFLPLRGKRTGAGISAEGIYALVGAYARAAGITVEGLGVHGLRATAATNALEHEADIAKVQQWLGHANISTPRLYDRRHLRAEDSPTFKVRY
;
A
#
# COMPACT_ATOMS: atom_id res chain seq x y z
N MET A 1 -22.52 -7.08 26.40
CA MET A 1 -21.55 -7.24 25.28
C MET A 1 -21.89 -8.34 24.28
N LEU A 2 -22.22 -9.57 24.68
CA LEU A 2 -22.57 -10.66 23.77
C LEU A 2 -23.79 -10.36 22.88
N ALA A 3 -24.85 -9.78 23.45
CA ALA A 3 -26.03 -9.34 22.71
C ALA A 3 -25.71 -8.30 21.62
N TRP A 4 -24.84 -7.34 21.93
CA TRP A 4 -24.38 -6.33 20.97
C TRP A 4 -23.59 -6.95 19.82
N ARG A 5 -22.70 -7.90 20.11
CA ARG A 5 -22.00 -8.66 19.07
C ARG A 5 -22.99 -9.36 18.14
N LYS A 6 -23.97 -10.10 18.69
CA LYS A 6 -24.99 -10.81 17.91
C LYS A 6 -25.82 -9.86 17.05
N HIS A 7 -26.17 -8.69 17.58
CA HIS A 7 -26.86 -7.64 16.83
C HIS A 7 -26.03 -7.11 15.66
N LEU A 8 -24.71 -6.90 15.84
CA LEU A 8 -23.81 -6.49 14.76
C LEU A 8 -23.67 -7.59 13.67
N GLU A 9 -23.69 -8.86 14.06
CA GLU A 9 -23.69 -9.99 13.12
C GLU A 9 -25.01 -10.03 12.31
N GLN A 10 -26.16 -9.83 12.96
CA GLN A 10 -27.48 -9.76 12.30
C GLN A 10 -27.59 -8.59 11.31
N ARG A 11 -26.85 -7.51 11.54
CA ARG A 11 -26.74 -6.38 10.60
C ARG A 11 -25.87 -6.67 9.37
N GLY A 12 -25.34 -7.89 9.24
CA GLY A 12 -24.51 -8.29 8.10
C GLY A 12 -23.13 -7.63 8.06
N LEU A 13 -22.62 -7.13 9.19
CA LEU A 13 -21.28 -6.53 9.24
C LEU A 13 -20.20 -7.58 9.00
N SER A 14 -19.17 -7.20 8.22
CA SER A 14 -18.03 -8.09 7.98
C SER A 14 -17.32 -8.47 9.30
N VAL A 15 -16.77 -9.69 9.35
CA VAL A 15 -15.98 -10.18 10.51
C VAL A 15 -14.85 -9.22 10.89
N ALA A 16 -14.18 -8.62 9.90
CA ALA A 16 -13.13 -7.64 10.12
C ALA A 16 -13.67 -6.35 10.79
N THR A 17 -14.84 -5.87 10.35
CA THR A 17 -15.51 -4.71 10.96
C THR A 17 -15.92 -5.00 12.40
N LEU A 18 -16.45 -6.19 12.66
CA LEU A 18 -16.87 -6.62 13.99
C LEU A 18 -15.67 -6.71 14.96
N ARG A 19 -14.55 -7.31 14.52
CA ARG A 19 -13.31 -7.37 15.31
C ARG A 19 -12.76 -5.98 15.61
N ARG A 20 -12.82 -5.04 14.66
CA ARG A 20 -12.36 -3.65 14.86
C ARG A 20 -13.21 -2.92 15.90
N LYS A 21 -14.53 -3.09 15.83
CA LYS A 21 -15.47 -2.53 16.81
C LYS A 21 -15.24 -3.10 18.22
N LEU A 22 -15.03 -4.42 18.34
CA LEU A 22 -14.67 -5.05 19.61
C LEU A 22 -13.33 -4.54 20.16
N ALA A 23 -12.31 -4.36 19.30
CA ALA A 23 -11.01 -3.84 19.73
C ALA A 23 -11.11 -2.39 20.25
N ALA A 24 -11.91 -1.54 19.61
CA ALA A 24 -12.15 -0.17 20.08
C ALA A 24 -12.81 -0.15 21.46
N LEU A 25 -13.82 -1.01 21.69
CA LEU A 25 -14.45 -1.11 23.01
C LEU A 25 -13.51 -1.72 24.05
N THR A 26 -12.72 -2.74 23.71
CA THR A 26 -11.69 -3.26 24.62
C THR A 26 -10.78 -2.13 25.09
N SER A 27 -10.21 -1.36 24.15
CA SER A 27 -9.32 -0.24 24.47
C SER A 27 -9.99 0.85 25.31
N LEU A 28 -11.26 1.17 25.05
CA LEU A 28 -12.01 2.16 25.83
C LEU A 28 -12.20 1.69 27.28
N PHE A 29 -12.64 0.44 27.48
CA PHE A 29 -12.88 -0.07 28.82
C PHE A 29 -11.58 -0.32 29.60
N ASP A 30 -10.49 -0.71 28.93
CA ASP A 30 -9.17 -0.78 29.58
C ASP A 30 -8.74 0.62 30.06
N HIS A 31 -8.91 1.66 29.24
CA HIS A 31 -8.61 3.04 29.65
C HIS A 31 -9.49 3.52 30.82
N LEU A 32 -10.79 3.21 30.79
CA LEU A 32 -11.70 3.57 31.89
C LEU A 32 -11.34 2.86 33.21
N LEU A 33 -10.82 1.63 33.14
CA LEU A 33 -10.30 0.92 34.32
C LEU A 33 -9.03 1.58 34.83
N GLU A 34 -8.08 1.92 33.95
CA GLU A 34 -6.85 2.64 34.31
C GLU A 34 -7.15 3.98 35.00
N CYS A 35 -8.20 4.67 34.56
CA CYS A 35 -8.67 5.91 35.17
C CYS A 35 -9.58 5.70 36.40
N ASN A 36 -9.79 4.47 36.87
CA ASN A 36 -10.72 4.12 37.94
C ASN A 36 -12.18 4.61 37.72
N ALA A 37 -12.58 4.86 36.47
CA ALA A 37 -13.92 5.29 36.12
C ALA A 37 -14.94 4.14 36.13
N VAL A 38 -14.47 2.89 36.11
CA VAL A 38 -15.28 1.67 36.23
C VAL A 38 -14.56 0.66 37.13
N ALA A 39 -15.32 -0.14 37.90
CA ALA A 39 -14.76 -1.02 38.94
C ALA A 39 -14.79 -2.52 38.60
N SER A 40 -15.58 -2.93 37.60
CA SER A 40 -16.00 -4.34 37.40
C SER A 40 -15.15 -5.12 36.38
N GLY A 41 -13.98 -4.59 36.00
CA GLY A 41 -13.16 -5.15 34.91
C GLY A 41 -13.75 -4.88 33.53
N ASN A 42 -13.05 -5.33 32.49
CA ASN A 42 -13.42 -4.99 31.11
C ASN A 42 -14.44 -6.02 30.57
N PRO A 43 -15.68 -5.60 30.26
CA PRO A 43 -16.76 -6.51 29.87
C PRO A 43 -16.56 -7.12 28.46
N VAL A 44 -15.54 -6.67 27.72
CA VAL A 44 -15.23 -7.14 26.37
C VAL A 44 -14.27 -8.33 26.39
N HIS A 45 -13.46 -8.52 27.44
CA HIS A 45 -12.48 -9.62 27.52
C HIS A 45 -13.12 -11.01 27.46
N GLY A 46 -14.33 -11.17 28.02
CA GLY A 46 -15.11 -12.42 27.94
C GLY A 46 -15.78 -12.68 26.58
N VAL A 47 -15.68 -11.76 25.62
CA VAL A 47 -16.32 -11.91 24.31
C VAL A 47 -15.38 -12.61 23.35
N LYS A 48 -15.71 -13.85 22.97
CA LYS A 48 -15.02 -14.57 21.90
C LYS A 48 -15.04 -13.71 20.63
N ARG A 49 -13.87 -13.47 20.03
CA ARG A 49 -13.78 -12.77 18.74
C ARG A 49 -14.00 -13.79 17.62
N PRO A 50 -14.78 -13.49 16.57
CA PRO A 50 -14.94 -14.42 15.47
C PRO A 50 -13.58 -14.70 14.83
N LYS A 51 -13.33 -15.96 14.47
CA LYS A 51 -12.12 -16.35 13.75
C LYS A 51 -12.12 -15.67 12.38
N LEU A 52 -10.99 -15.09 12.03
CA LEU A 52 -10.76 -14.61 10.66
C LEU A 52 -10.00 -15.72 9.95
N GLU A 53 -10.74 -16.61 9.28
CA GLU A 53 -10.14 -17.67 8.47
C GLU A 53 -9.87 -17.12 7.07
N THR A 54 -8.79 -16.37 6.92
CA THR A 54 -8.26 -16.04 5.59
C THR A 54 -6.76 -16.02 5.66
N ASN A 55 -6.15 -17.01 5.00
CA ASN A 55 -4.72 -17.02 4.69
C ASN A 55 -4.39 -16.13 3.47
N GLU A 56 -5.42 -15.68 2.74
CA GLU A 56 -5.32 -14.81 1.58
C GLU A 56 -6.04 -13.48 1.79
N GLY A 57 -5.46 -12.40 1.28
CA GLY A 57 -6.07 -11.08 1.33
C GLY A 57 -7.11 -10.93 0.23
N LYS A 58 -8.31 -10.45 0.57
CA LYS A 58 -9.34 -10.02 -0.40
C LYS A 58 -8.94 -8.80 -1.24
N THR A 59 -7.70 -8.33 -1.13
CA THR A 59 -7.24 -7.15 -1.85
C THR A 59 -6.92 -7.58 -3.27
N PRO A 60 -7.59 -7.03 -4.29
CA PRO A 60 -7.32 -7.40 -5.66
C PRO A 60 -5.89 -6.98 -6.06
N ALA A 61 -5.28 -7.77 -6.94
CA ALA A 61 -4.01 -7.48 -7.58
C ALA A 61 -4.23 -7.47 -9.09
N LEU A 62 -3.53 -6.59 -9.80
CA LEU A 62 -3.55 -6.54 -11.26
C LEU A 62 -2.71 -7.68 -11.82
N GLY A 63 -3.12 -8.24 -12.96
CA GLY A 63 -2.21 -9.05 -13.77
C GLY A 63 -1.18 -8.18 -14.49
N ASP A 64 -0.09 -8.78 -14.96
CA ASP A 64 1.04 -8.07 -15.58
C ASP A 64 0.62 -7.17 -16.75
N HIS A 65 -0.28 -7.66 -17.61
CA HIS A 65 -0.83 -6.87 -18.72
C HIS A 65 -1.57 -5.62 -18.22
N GLN A 66 -2.40 -5.74 -17.19
CA GLN A 66 -3.12 -4.62 -16.60
C GLN A 66 -2.18 -3.64 -15.90
N ALA A 67 -1.17 -4.13 -15.19
CA ALA A 67 -0.15 -3.30 -14.56
C ALA A 67 0.63 -2.49 -15.61
N ARG A 68 1.01 -3.12 -16.73
CA ARG A 68 1.68 -2.45 -17.85
C ARG A 68 0.78 -1.42 -18.53
N ALA A 69 -0.48 -1.77 -18.81
CA ALA A 69 -1.45 -0.83 -19.39
C ALA A 69 -1.64 0.40 -18.48
N LEU A 70 -1.73 0.20 -17.17
CA LEU A 70 -1.84 1.30 -16.21
C LEU A 70 -0.59 2.19 -16.18
N LEU A 71 0.62 1.59 -16.26
CA LEU A 71 1.88 2.33 -16.30
C LEU A 71 2.03 3.22 -17.54
N GLU A 72 1.40 2.83 -18.66
CA GLU A 72 1.47 3.55 -19.93
C GLU A 72 0.28 4.51 -20.16
N ALA A 73 -0.79 4.40 -19.37
CA ALA A 73 -2.00 5.19 -19.55
C ALA A 73 -1.82 6.72 -19.50
N PRO A 74 -0.92 7.33 -18.70
CA PRO A 74 -0.73 8.77 -18.71
C PRO A 74 0.11 9.27 -19.89
N ASP A 75 -0.32 10.35 -20.53
CA ASP A 75 0.34 10.96 -21.71
C ASP A 75 1.74 11.54 -21.39
N PRO A 76 2.83 11.00 -21.97
CA PRO A 76 4.19 11.47 -21.72
C PRO A 76 4.50 12.87 -22.28
N ALA A 77 3.68 13.40 -23.20
CA ALA A 77 3.90 14.73 -23.77
C ALA A 77 3.58 15.85 -22.76
N THR A 78 2.73 15.58 -21.78
CA THR A 78 2.32 16.58 -20.79
C THR A 78 3.10 16.47 -19.48
N LEU A 79 3.33 17.60 -18.82
CA LEU A 79 3.92 17.61 -17.47
C LEU A 79 3.10 16.76 -16.49
N LYS A 80 1.77 16.80 -16.61
CA LYS A 80 0.85 15.99 -15.83
C LYS A 80 1.06 14.50 -16.06
N GLY A 81 1.11 14.04 -17.31
CA GLY A 81 1.30 12.62 -17.56
C GLY A 81 2.69 12.15 -17.16
N ARG A 82 3.75 12.94 -17.35
CA ARG A 82 5.10 12.60 -16.82
C ARG A 82 5.10 12.40 -15.30
N ARG A 83 4.49 13.34 -14.55
CA ARG A 83 4.31 13.21 -13.09
C ARG A 83 3.55 11.95 -12.73
N ASP A 84 2.43 11.72 -13.41
CA ASP A 84 1.50 10.65 -13.07
C ASP A 84 2.10 9.26 -13.43
N ARG A 85 2.88 9.15 -14.51
CA ARG A 85 3.69 7.95 -14.84
C ARG A 85 4.73 7.65 -13.77
N ALA A 86 5.39 8.69 -13.24
CA ALA A 86 6.36 8.54 -12.16
C ALA A 86 5.68 8.07 -10.86
N ILE A 87 4.53 8.65 -10.49
CA ILE A 87 3.73 8.22 -9.33
C ILE A 87 3.33 6.74 -9.46
N LEU A 88 2.78 6.34 -10.61
CA LEU A 88 2.34 4.96 -10.85
C LEU A 88 3.52 3.98 -10.79
N ALA A 89 4.66 4.34 -11.39
CA ALA A 89 5.86 3.52 -11.38
C ALA A 89 6.44 3.34 -9.97
N VAL A 90 6.52 4.41 -9.17
CA VAL A 90 6.95 4.30 -7.78
C VAL A 90 6.02 3.37 -7.00
N ARG A 91 4.70 3.48 -7.18
CA ARG A 91 3.74 2.64 -6.45
C ARG A 91 3.79 1.16 -6.88
N LEU A 92 3.95 0.88 -8.17
CA LEU A 92 3.96 -0.50 -8.70
C LEU A 92 5.31 -1.19 -8.53
N TYR A 93 6.43 -0.50 -8.72
CA TYR A 93 7.76 -1.10 -8.60
C TYR A 93 8.34 -1.11 -7.19
N HIS A 94 7.72 -0.40 -6.23
CA HIS A 94 8.20 -0.34 -4.84
C HIS A 94 7.10 -0.63 -3.81
N GLY A 95 5.86 -0.86 -4.26
CA GLY A 95 4.74 -1.21 -3.38
C GLY A 95 4.40 -0.15 -2.34
N LEU A 96 4.75 1.14 -2.53
CA LEU A 96 4.51 2.18 -1.53
C LEU A 96 3.02 2.35 -1.21
N HIS A 97 2.73 2.64 0.07
CA HIS A 97 1.45 3.22 0.43
C HIS A 97 1.27 4.57 -0.26
N ARG A 98 0.01 4.94 -0.55
CA ARG A 98 -0.27 6.24 -1.18
C ARG A 98 0.19 7.41 -0.32
N GLU A 99 0.08 7.28 1.00
CA GLU A 99 0.49 8.31 1.96
C GLU A 99 2.02 8.44 1.99
N GLU A 100 2.73 7.35 1.77
CA GLU A 100 4.19 7.37 1.65
C GLU A 100 4.61 8.03 0.33
N ALA A 101 3.99 7.65 -0.78
CA ALA A 101 4.25 8.25 -2.08
C ALA A 101 3.96 9.76 -2.14
N ALA A 102 2.88 10.20 -1.48
CA ALA A 102 2.50 11.62 -1.39
C ALA A 102 3.49 12.47 -0.58
N ARG A 103 4.23 11.86 0.35
CA ARG A 103 5.18 12.54 1.25
C ARG A 103 6.62 12.56 0.73
N LEU A 104 6.91 11.87 -0.36
CA LEU A 104 8.25 11.88 -0.94
C LEU A 104 8.65 13.31 -1.29
N ALA A 105 9.90 13.66 -0.98
CA ALA A 105 10.54 14.89 -1.37
C ALA A 105 11.70 14.61 -2.33
N VAL A 106 12.16 15.63 -3.06
CA VAL A 106 13.27 15.48 -4.02
C VAL A 106 14.52 14.91 -3.34
N HIS A 107 14.87 15.41 -2.16
CA HIS A 107 16.01 14.93 -1.37
C HIS A 107 15.89 13.48 -0.82
N ASP A 108 14.73 12.82 -0.98
CA ASP A 108 14.59 11.40 -0.66
C ASP A 108 15.17 10.48 -1.75
N LEU A 109 15.48 11.02 -2.93
CA LEU A 109 16.29 10.36 -3.94
C LEU A 109 17.75 10.46 -3.52
N GLN A 110 18.32 9.35 -3.08
CA GLN A 110 19.68 9.30 -2.56
C GLN A 110 20.56 8.38 -3.38
N ASP A 111 21.83 8.72 -3.52
CA ASP A 111 22.83 7.77 -3.95
C ASP A 111 23.40 7.05 -2.74
N ARG A 112 23.43 5.71 -2.78
CA ARG A 112 24.11 4.90 -1.77
C ARG A 112 24.94 3.85 -2.48
N ARG A 113 26.26 3.98 -2.38
CA ARG A 113 27.25 3.05 -2.97
C ARG A 113 27.08 2.89 -4.48
N GLY A 114 26.80 3.98 -5.20
CA GLY A 114 26.64 3.98 -6.66
C GLY A 114 25.27 3.48 -7.13
N LEU A 115 24.34 3.19 -6.22
CA LEU A 115 22.97 2.80 -6.52
C LEU A 115 21.99 3.85 -6.00
N LYS A 116 21.09 4.30 -6.88
CA LYS A 116 20.00 5.18 -6.47
C LYS A 116 19.04 4.44 -5.55
N HIS A 117 18.64 5.10 -4.47
CA HIS A 117 17.69 4.63 -3.49
C HIS A 117 16.59 5.67 -3.27
N LEU A 118 15.40 5.18 -2.94
CA LEU A 118 14.31 5.98 -2.43
C LEU A 118 14.25 5.84 -0.91
N ARG A 119 14.43 6.95 -0.20
CA ARG A 119 14.23 7.02 1.25
C ARG A 119 12.74 7.20 1.54
N VAL A 120 12.13 6.23 2.20
CA VAL A 120 10.67 6.21 2.45
C VAL A 120 10.37 6.32 3.93
N HIS A 121 9.48 7.26 4.25
CA HIS A 121 8.98 7.52 5.60
C HIS A 121 7.72 6.70 5.88
N GLY A 122 7.89 5.56 6.54
CA GLY A 122 6.82 4.64 6.92
C GLY A 122 6.04 5.06 8.18
N LYS A 123 5.08 4.22 8.57
CA LYS A 123 4.28 4.43 9.78
C LYS A 123 5.17 4.42 11.03
N GLY A 124 4.90 5.35 11.96
CA GLY A 124 5.67 5.48 13.20
C GLY A 124 7.09 6.01 13.00
N SER A 125 7.29 6.84 11.96
CA SER A 125 8.58 7.47 11.61
C SER A 125 9.71 6.48 11.28
N LYS A 126 9.38 5.22 10.98
CA LYS A 126 10.36 4.22 10.54
C LYS A 126 10.82 4.55 9.12
N LEU A 127 12.13 4.71 8.96
CA LEU A 127 12.76 4.93 7.66
C LEU A 127 13.11 3.59 7.01
N ARG A 128 12.94 3.53 5.69
CA ARG A 128 13.50 2.45 4.86
C ARG A 128 14.12 3.02 3.60
N TYR A 129 15.14 2.36 3.11
CA TYR A 129 15.85 2.73 1.89
C TYR A 129 15.62 1.64 0.87
N LEU A 130 14.89 1.95 -0.19
CA LEU A 130 14.55 0.99 -1.23
C LEU A 130 15.46 1.25 -2.42
N PRO A 131 16.19 0.23 -2.93
CA PRO A 131 16.87 0.35 -4.21
C PRO A 131 15.87 0.83 -5.28
N LEU A 132 16.23 1.87 -6.02
CA LEU A 132 15.32 2.50 -6.96
C LEU A 132 15.28 1.69 -8.25
N HIS A 133 14.11 1.14 -8.56
CA HIS A 133 13.92 0.39 -9.80
C HIS A 133 14.23 1.25 -11.04
N PRO A 134 14.95 0.74 -12.07
CA PRO A 134 15.39 1.54 -13.22
C PRO A 134 14.26 2.30 -13.92
N VAL A 135 13.13 1.64 -14.18
CA VAL A 135 11.96 2.26 -14.84
C VAL A 135 11.35 3.39 -13.98
N ALA A 136 11.36 3.23 -12.66
CA ALA A 136 10.88 4.30 -11.77
C ALA A 136 11.87 5.46 -11.74
N ALA A 137 13.18 5.17 -11.71
CA ALA A 137 14.24 6.18 -11.77
C ALA A 137 14.12 7.04 -13.03
N GLU A 138 13.98 6.40 -14.18
CA GLU A 138 13.81 7.05 -15.48
C GLU A 138 12.60 7.99 -15.48
N ARG A 139 11.44 7.50 -15.04
CA ARG A 139 10.20 8.30 -15.03
C ARG A 139 10.24 9.45 -14.04
N ILE A 140 10.83 9.23 -12.87
CA ILE A 140 11.04 10.28 -11.87
C ILE A 140 11.95 11.36 -12.46
N HIS A 141 13.08 10.97 -13.04
CA HIS A 141 14.02 11.91 -13.64
C HIS A 141 13.38 12.68 -14.79
N GLY A 142 12.72 12.01 -15.73
CA GLY A 142 12.02 12.67 -16.85
C GLY A 142 10.93 13.66 -16.42
N TYR A 143 10.29 13.43 -15.26
CA TYR A 143 9.38 14.41 -14.65
C TYR A 143 10.14 15.57 -13.98
N LEU A 144 11.21 15.30 -13.25
CA LEU A 144 12.00 16.33 -12.57
C LEU A 144 12.64 17.29 -13.57
N GLU A 145 13.18 16.78 -14.68
CA GLU A 145 13.72 17.58 -15.79
C GLU A 145 12.63 18.46 -16.42
N ALA A 146 11.45 17.89 -16.71
CA ALA A 146 10.34 18.63 -17.30
C ALA A 146 9.76 19.71 -16.38
N SER A 147 9.87 19.53 -15.07
CA SER A 147 9.29 20.45 -14.08
C SER A 147 10.28 21.50 -13.56
N GLY A 148 11.59 21.20 -13.58
CA GLY A 148 12.66 22.08 -13.11
C GLY A 148 12.68 22.40 -11.61
N HIS A 149 11.63 22.05 -10.84
CA HIS A 149 11.48 22.49 -9.45
C HIS A 149 12.58 21.98 -8.50
N HIS A 150 13.17 20.84 -8.84
CA HIS A 150 14.27 20.24 -8.08
C HIS A 150 15.54 21.09 -8.07
N LEU A 151 15.72 21.95 -9.09
CA LEU A 151 16.84 22.91 -9.18
C LEU A 151 16.62 24.15 -8.32
N VAL A 152 15.36 24.48 -8.01
CA VAL A 152 14.99 25.67 -7.24
C VAL A 152 14.93 25.34 -5.75
N GLU A 153 14.29 24.23 -5.38
CA GLU A 153 14.14 23.84 -3.98
C GLU A 153 14.33 22.32 -3.79
N PRO A 154 15.53 21.87 -3.37
CA PRO A 154 15.84 20.45 -3.18
C PRO A 154 14.98 19.74 -2.10
N ARG A 155 14.34 20.53 -1.22
CA ARG A 155 13.41 20.02 -0.19
C ARG A 155 11.96 19.99 -0.65
N ALA A 156 11.67 20.43 -1.88
CA ALA A 156 10.34 20.43 -2.41
C ALA A 156 9.77 19.00 -2.49
N PRO A 157 8.43 18.86 -2.43
CA PRO A 157 7.77 17.59 -2.66
C PRO A 157 8.17 17.01 -4.01
N LEU A 158 8.45 15.70 -4.05
CA LEU A 158 8.84 14.99 -5.26
C LEU A 158 7.75 15.06 -6.32
N PHE A 159 6.47 15.13 -5.93
CA PHE A 159 5.33 15.21 -6.83
C PHE A 159 4.49 16.45 -6.52
N LEU A 160 4.56 17.45 -7.40
CA LEU A 160 3.82 18.69 -7.22
C LEU A 160 2.33 18.55 -7.59
N PRO A 161 1.42 19.25 -6.90
CA PRO A 161 0.06 19.43 -7.38
C PRO A 161 0.06 20.32 -8.64
N LEU A 162 -0.74 19.95 -9.64
CA LEU A 162 -0.86 20.66 -10.91
C LEU A 162 -2.20 21.41 -11.06
N ARG A 163 -3.02 21.38 -10.01
CA ARG A 163 -4.30 22.11 -9.91
C ARG A 163 -4.36 22.78 -8.54
N GLY A 164 -5.00 23.94 -8.48
CA GLY A 164 -5.17 24.73 -7.26
C GLY A 164 -4.01 25.67 -6.94
N LYS A 165 -4.10 26.38 -5.82
CA LYS A 165 -3.04 27.29 -5.35
C LYS A 165 -1.79 26.50 -4.96
N ARG A 166 -0.62 26.97 -5.40
CA ARG A 166 0.67 26.42 -4.97
C ARG A 166 0.93 26.84 -3.53
N THR A 167 0.73 25.93 -2.59
CA THR A 167 0.97 26.14 -1.15
C THR A 167 2.35 25.66 -0.69
N GLY A 168 3.19 25.20 -1.62
CA GLY A 168 4.43 24.47 -1.30
C GLY A 168 4.21 23.00 -0.92
N ALA A 169 2.95 22.57 -0.73
CA ALA A 169 2.61 21.19 -0.45
C ALA A 169 2.62 20.31 -1.71
N GLY A 170 2.93 19.02 -1.55
CA GLY A 170 2.90 18.02 -2.60
C GLY A 170 1.49 17.59 -2.98
N ILE A 171 1.38 16.70 -3.96
CA ILE A 171 0.11 16.01 -4.26
C ILE A 171 -0.37 15.23 -3.02
N SER A 172 -1.67 15.32 -2.72
CA SER A 172 -2.25 14.59 -1.59
C SER A 172 -2.41 13.09 -1.88
N ALA A 173 -2.53 12.28 -0.83
CA ALA A 173 -2.82 10.86 -0.91
C ALA A 173 -4.15 10.59 -1.64
N GLU A 174 -5.16 11.43 -1.40
CA GLU A 174 -6.45 11.45 -2.07
C GLU A 174 -6.31 11.82 -3.55
N GLY A 175 -5.42 12.76 -3.88
CA GLY A 175 -5.08 13.11 -5.25
C GLY A 175 -4.47 11.93 -6.00
N ILE A 176 -3.55 11.20 -5.36
CA ILE A 176 -2.99 9.95 -5.90
C ILE A 176 -4.10 8.89 -6.06
N TYR A 177 -4.99 8.73 -5.09
CA TYR A 177 -6.11 7.79 -5.18
C TYR A 177 -7.02 8.07 -6.37
N ALA A 178 -7.43 9.33 -6.54
CA ALA A 178 -8.27 9.76 -7.65
C ALA A 178 -7.57 9.56 -9.01
N LEU A 179 -6.27 9.87 -9.08
CA LEU A 179 -5.43 9.64 -10.25
C LEU A 179 -5.38 8.16 -10.66
N VAL A 180 -5.14 7.26 -9.71
CA VAL A 180 -5.09 5.82 -10.00
C VAL A 180 -6.44 5.32 -10.51
N GLY A 181 -7.53 5.76 -9.88
CA GLY A 181 -8.88 5.41 -10.34
C GLY A 181 -9.17 5.94 -11.75
N ALA A 182 -8.73 7.15 -12.08
CA ALA A 182 -8.92 7.74 -13.41
C ALA A 182 -8.16 6.97 -14.49
N TYR A 183 -6.89 6.66 -14.27
CA TYR A 183 -6.08 5.92 -15.25
C TYR A 183 -6.47 4.45 -15.34
N ALA A 184 -6.90 3.81 -14.24
CA ALA A 184 -7.45 2.46 -14.30
C ALA A 184 -8.69 2.41 -15.21
N ARG A 185 -9.61 3.37 -15.09
CA ARG A 185 -10.77 3.47 -15.99
C ARG A 185 -10.36 3.73 -17.44
N ALA A 186 -9.41 4.65 -17.66
CA ALA A 186 -8.91 4.96 -19.00
C ALA A 186 -8.24 3.76 -19.67
N ALA A 187 -7.58 2.89 -18.89
CA ALA A 187 -6.95 1.66 -19.36
C ALA A 187 -7.92 0.46 -19.44
N GLY A 188 -9.23 0.65 -19.23
CA GLY A 188 -10.23 -0.42 -19.27
C GLY A 188 -10.11 -1.42 -18.11
N ILE A 189 -9.47 -1.05 -16.99
CA ILE A 189 -9.24 -1.93 -15.85
C ILE A 189 -10.43 -1.82 -14.88
N THR A 190 -11.31 -2.81 -14.92
CA THR A 190 -12.43 -2.95 -13.98
C THR A 190 -12.10 -3.97 -12.89
N VAL A 191 -11.51 -3.49 -11.80
CA VAL A 191 -11.14 -4.31 -10.65
C VAL A 191 -11.73 -3.70 -9.38
N GLU A 192 -12.68 -4.40 -8.76
CA GLU A 192 -13.37 -3.95 -7.56
C GLU A 192 -12.37 -3.79 -6.40
N GLY A 193 -12.23 -2.57 -5.87
CA GLY A 193 -11.34 -2.29 -4.72
C GLY A 193 -9.88 -1.95 -5.07
N LEU A 194 -9.52 -1.82 -6.35
CA LEU A 194 -8.15 -1.51 -6.80
C LEU A 194 -7.55 -0.26 -6.13
N GLY A 195 -8.37 0.78 -5.90
CA GLY A 195 -7.89 2.08 -5.45
C GLY A 195 -7.26 2.10 -4.04
N VAL A 196 -7.73 1.26 -3.11
CA VAL A 196 -7.34 1.40 -1.69
C VAL A 196 -5.93 0.86 -1.45
N HIS A 197 -5.64 -0.36 -1.89
CA HIS A 197 -4.36 -1.03 -1.70
C HIS A 197 -3.90 -1.85 -2.92
N GLY A 198 -4.65 -1.84 -4.02
CA GLY A 198 -4.46 -2.79 -5.11
C GLY A 198 -3.10 -2.68 -5.82
N LEU A 199 -2.53 -1.48 -5.98
CA LEU A 199 -1.18 -1.35 -6.55
C LEU A 199 -0.08 -1.96 -5.66
N ARG A 200 -0.24 -1.84 -4.34
CA ARG A 200 0.70 -2.45 -3.40
C ARG A 200 0.54 -3.97 -3.37
N ALA A 201 -0.71 -4.45 -3.40
CA ALA A 201 -1.01 -5.87 -3.53
C ALA A 201 -0.44 -6.45 -4.84
N THR A 202 -0.56 -5.70 -5.94
CA THR A 202 0.03 -6.04 -7.24
C THR A 202 1.55 -6.19 -7.13
N ALA A 203 2.22 -5.18 -6.58
CA ALA A 203 3.67 -5.21 -6.39
C ALA A 203 4.13 -6.40 -5.52
N ALA A 204 3.41 -6.66 -4.43
CA ALA A 204 3.72 -7.77 -3.52
C ALA A 204 3.48 -9.14 -4.17
N THR A 205 2.35 -9.31 -4.84
CA THR A 205 1.97 -10.55 -5.52
C THR A 205 2.97 -10.85 -6.63
N ASN A 206 3.25 -9.86 -7.49
CA ASN A 206 4.22 -10.00 -8.58
C ASN A 206 5.63 -10.35 -8.06
N ALA A 207 6.11 -9.70 -6.99
CA ALA A 207 7.41 -10.04 -6.40
C ALA A 207 7.45 -11.49 -5.88
N LEU A 208 6.39 -11.94 -5.20
CA LEU A 208 6.30 -13.30 -4.66
C LEU A 208 6.17 -14.36 -5.77
N GLU A 209 5.42 -14.06 -6.84
CA GLU A 209 5.30 -14.91 -8.03
C GLU A 209 6.63 -15.09 -8.77
N HIS A 210 7.52 -14.10 -8.68
CA HIS A 210 8.90 -14.16 -9.16
C HIS A 210 9.89 -14.62 -8.06
N GLU A 211 9.41 -15.48 -7.15
CA GLU A 211 10.20 -16.20 -6.15
C GLU A 211 10.94 -15.30 -5.13
N ALA A 212 10.54 -14.05 -4.96
CA ALA A 212 11.09 -13.24 -3.88
C ALA A 212 10.80 -13.86 -2.51
N ASP A 213 11.80 -13.85 -1.64
CA ASP A 213 11.65 -14.31 -0.27
C ASP A 213 10.59 -13.47 0.48
N ILE A 214 9.65 -14.14 1.15
CA ILE A 214 8.51 -13.49 1.80
C ILE A 214 8.93 -12.55 2.94
N ALA A 215 10.01 -12.85 3.66
CA ALA A 215 10.53 -11.98 4.70
C ALA A 215 11.20 -10.73 4.10
N LYS A 216 11.88 -10.87 2.96
CA LYS A 216 12.41 -9.71 2.20
C LYS A 216 11.26 -8.84 1.66
N VAL A 217 10.20 -9.44 1.12
CA VAL A 217 8.99 -8.71 0.68
C VAL A 217 8.34 -7.98 1.85
N GLN A 218 8.26 -8.60 3.04
CA GLN A 218 7.77 -7.95 4.25
C GLN A 218 8.55 -6.66 4.58
N GLN A 219 9.87 -6.75 4.60
CA GLN A 219 10.76 -5.64 4.93
C GLN A 219 10.67 -4.54 3.88
N TRP A 220 10.70 -4.90 2.60
CA TRP A 220 10.56 -3.99 1.46
C TRP A 220 9.25 -3.20 1.52
N LEU A 221 8.14 -3.87 1.82
CA LEU A 221 6.84 -3.26 2.01
C LEU A 221 6.77 -2.43 3.31
N GLY A 222 7.59 -2.72 4.32
CA GLY A 222 7.55 -2.04 5.62
C GLY A 222 6.40 -2.52 6.51
N HIS A 223 5.97 -3.78 6.35
CA HIS A 223 4.94 -4.38 7.20
C HIS A 223 5.51 -4.78 8.55
N ALA A 224 4.84 -4.37 9.63
CA ALA A 224 5.21 -4.73 11.00
C ALA A 224 4.98 -6.22 11.31
N ASN A 225 4.15 -6.93 10.53
CA ASN A 225 3.82 -8.33 10.74
C ASN A 225 3.91 -9.14 9.42
N ILE A 226 4.59 -10.28 9.49
CA ILE A 226 4.78 -11.26 8.40
C ILE A 226 3.46 -11.88 7.92
N SER A 227 2.39 -11.81 8.72
CA SER A 227 1.07 -12.26 8.31
C SER A 227 0.48 -11.40 7.18
N THR A 228 0.98 -10.18 6.96
CA THR A 228 0.44 -9.26 5.95
C THR A 228 0.95 -9.57 4.54
N PRO A 229 2.25 -9.87 4.32
CA PRO A 229 2.72 -10.38 3.03
C PRO A 229 2.15 -11.75 2.65
N ARG A 230 1.91 -12.64 3.63
CA ARG A 230 1.26 -13.95 3.37
C ARG A 230 -0.09 -13.83 2.68
N LEU A 231 -0.82 -12.73 2.94
CA LEU A 231 -2.07 -12.43 2.24
C LEU A 231 -1.92 -12.21 0.73
N TYR A 232 -0.70 -11.95 0.24
CA TYR A 232 -0.38 -11.77 -1.18
C TYR A 232 0.34 -12.98 -1.79
N ASP A 233 0.70 -13.99 -0.99
CA ASP A 233 1.32 -15.20 -1.51
C ASP A 233 0.25 -16.04 -2.19
N ARG A 234 0.32 -16.15 -3.51
CA ARG A 234 -0.61 -16.92 -4.34
C ARG A 234 0.04 -18.15 -4.97
N ARG A 235 1.29 -18.46 -4.61
CA ARG A 235 2.06 -19.56 -5.22
C ARG A 235 1.43 -20.93 -4.99
N HIS A 236 0.72 -21.12 -3.87
CA HIS A 236 -0.02 -22.36 -3.59
C HIS A 236 -1.19 -22.61 -4.56
N LEU A 237 -1.60 -21.62 -5.36
CA LEU A 237 -2.58 -21.79 -6.43
C LEU A 237 -1.96 -22.36 -7.72
N ARG A 238 -0.62 -22.30 -7.87
CA ARG A 238 0.07 -22.90 -9.01
C ARG A 238 0.15 -24.40 -8.80
N ALA A 239 -0.44 -25.18 -9.70
CA ALA A 239 -0.44 -26.63 -9.60
C ALA A 239 1.00 -27.18 -9.45
N GLU A 240 1.95 -26.68 -10.25
CA GLU A 240 3.37 -27.06 -10.24
C GLU A 240 4.11 -26.81 -8.91
N ASP A 241 3.64 -25.87 -8.09
CA ASP A 241 4.21 -25.59 -6.77
C ASP A 241 3.60 -26.45 -5.66
N SER A 242 2.54 -27.19 -5.97
CA SER A 242 1.95 -28.14 -5.02
C SER A 242 3.02 -29.15 -4.58
N PRO A 243 3.11 -29.46 -3.27
CA PRO A 243 3.95 -30.53 -2.77
C PRO A 243 3.74 -31.85 -3.52
N THR A 244 2.53 -32.07 -4.05
CA THR A 244 2.15 -33.20 -4.90
C THR A 244 3.13 -33.44 -6.06
N PHE A 245 3.60 -32.39 -6.75
CA PHE A 245 4.52 -32.53 -7.89
C PHE A 245 6.00 -32.50 -7.49
N LYS A 246 6.29 -32.29 -6.20
CA LYS A 246 7.65 -32.26 -5.64
C LYS A 246 8.00 -33.56 -4.90
N VAL A 247 7.06 -34.50 -4.73
CA VAL A 247 7.33 -35.84 -4.21
C VAL A 247 8.06 -36.67 -5.26
N ARG A 248 9.21 -37.24 -4.90
CA ARG A 248 9.95 -38.24 -5.69
C ARG A 248 10.18 -39.47 -4.82
N TYR A 249 9.95 -40.66 -5.37
CA TYR A 249 10.29 -41.95 -4.75
C TYR A 249 11.70 -42.38 -5.13
#